data_AF-A0A6L9QLF3-F1
#
_entry.id   AF-A0A6L9QLF3-F1
#
_cell.length_a   1.000
_cell.length_b   1.000
_cell.length_c   1.000
_cell.angle_alpha   90.00
_cell.angle_beta   90.00
_cell.angle_gamma   90.00
#
_symmetry.space_group_name_H-M   'P 1'
#
loop_
_entity.id
_entity.type
_entity.pdbx_description
1 polymer ?
#
loop_
_entity_poly.entity_id
_entity_poly.type
_entity_poly.pdbx_seq_one_letter_code
_entity_poly.pdbx_strand_id
1 'polypeptide(L)'
;PRDARLSYAVLTGLTSRAGGMVAAATTSLPERADEGRNFDYRYAWIRDQCFAGQAVAAHGGPPELLRSAAGFATARILADRGRL
;
A
#
# COMPACT_ATOMS: atom_id res chain seq x y z
N PRO A 1 1.44 -2.77 -22.07
CA PRO A 1 1.23 -1.34 -22.42
C PRO A 1 2.19 -0.43 -21.65
N ARG A 2 2.55 0.73 -22.18
CA ARG A 2 3.46 1.70 -21.52
C ARG A 2 2.97 2.08 -20.12
N ASP A 3 1.67 2.35 -20.00
CA ASP A 3 1.09 2.85 -18.76
C ASP A 3 1.12 1.79 -17.65
N ALA A 4 0.84 0.53 -17.97
CA ALA A 4 0.96 -0.57 -17.00
C ALA A 4 2.38 -0.73 -16.46
N ARG A 5 3.41 -0.56 -17.30
CA ARG A 5 4.81 -0.61 -16.86
C ARG A 5 5.16 0.58 -15.96
N LEU A 6 4.69 1.77 -16.31
CA LEU A 6 4.88 2.97 -15.49
C LEU A 6 4.19 2.81 -14.13
N SER A 7 2.92 2.39 -14.11
CA SER A 7 2.19 2.10 -12.87
C SER A 7 2.92 1.08 -12.01
N TYR A 8 3.46 0.02 -12.61
CA TYR A 8 4.23 -0.98 -11.86
C TYR A 8 5.50 -0.38 -11.23
N ALA A 9 6.24 0.45 -11.98
CA ALA A 9 7.41 1.13 -11.47
C ALA A 9 7.05 2.09 -10.32
N VAL A 10 5.94 2.82 -10.42
CA VAL A 10 5.42 3.68 -9.35
C VAL A 10 5.08 2.86 -8.10
N LEU A 11 4.28 1.81 -8.23
CA LEU A 11 3.92 0.94 -7.09
C LEU A 11 5.15 0.31 -6.43
N THR A 12 6.15 -0.06 -7.23
CA THR A 12 7.45 -0.53 -6.73
C THR A 12 8.18 0.55 -5.95
N GLY A 13 8.26 1.77 -6.48
CA GLY A 13 8.91 2.90 -5.80
C GLY A 13 8.20 3.35 -4.51
N LEU A 14 6.89 3.13 -4.39
CA LEU A 14 6.12 3.39 -3.17
C LEU A 14 6.25 2.27 -2.13
N THR A 15 6.82 1.12 -2.49
CA THR A 15 6.94 -0.05 -1.61
C THR A 15 8.28 -0.07 -0.88
N SER A 16 8.23 -0.03 0.45
CA SER A 16 9.42 -0.11 1.30
C SER A 16 10.06 -1.50 1.27
N ARG A 17 11.31 -1.61 1.72
CA ARG A 17 12.01 -2.89 1.89
C ARG A 17 11.31 -3.85 2.87
N ALA A 18 10.46 -3.33 3.76
CA ALA A 18 9.64 -4.11 4.68
C ALA A 18 8.32 -4.62 4.05
N GLY A 19 8.08 -4.35 2.76
CA GLY A 19 6.92 -4.83 2.00
C GLY A 19 5.66 -3.95 2.11
N GLY A 20 5.64 -2.98 3.04
CA GLY A 20 4.57 -1.99 3.13
C GLY A 20 4.72 -0.91 2.08
N MET A 21 3.65 -0.64 1.34
CA MET A 21 3.56 0.43 0.36
C MET A 21 2.82 1.62 0.98
N VAL A 22 3.32 2.84 0.75
CA VAL A 22 2.59 4.05 1.14
C VAL A 22 1.47 4.31 0.13
N ALA A 23 0.37 4.92 0.56
CA ALA A 23 -0.72 5.25 -0.36
C ALA A 23 -0.27 6.24 -1.46
N ALA A 24 0.54 7.23 -1.11
CA ALA A 24 1.18 8.13 -2.06
C ALA A 24 2.45 8.78 -1.49
N ALA A 25 3.34 9.25 -2.38
CA ALA A 25 4.52 10.05 -2.01
C ALA A 25 4.19 11.54 -1.80
N THR A 26 3.02 11.82 -1.24
CA THR A 26 2.53 13.18 -0.95
C THR A 26 1.96 13.22 0.47
N THR A 27 1.97 14.40 1.08
CA THR A 27 1.31 14.62 2.37
C THR A 27 -0.15 14.98 2.15
N SER A 28 -1.04 14.57 3.07
CA SER A 28 -2.39 15.11 3.13
C SER A 28 -2.45 16.35 4.02
N LEU A 29 -3.50 17.15 3.86
CA LEU A 29 -3.96 18.04 4.92
C LEU A 29 -4.65 17.19 6.01
N PRO A 30 -4.65 17.64 7.27
CA PRO A 30 -5.48 17.00 8.29
C PRO A 30 -6.96 17.14 7.90
N GLU A 31 -7.78 16.15 8.27
CA GLU A 31 -9.23 16.21 8.04
C GLU A 31 -9.84 17.44 8.72
N ARG A 32 -9.35 17.76 9.93
CA ARG A 32 -9.63 18.99 10.67
C ARG A 32 -8.40 19.43 11.44
N ALA A 33 -8.20 20.75 11.54
CA ALA A 33 -7.15 21.32 12.37
C ALA A 33 -7.34 20.90 13.83
N ASP A 34 -6.24 20.56 14.51
CA ASP A 34 -6.17 20.24 15.94
C ASP A 34 -6.97 19.01 16.43
N GLU A 35 -7.60 18.24 15.54
CA GLU A 35 -8.42 17.07 15.93
C GLU A 35 -7.66 15.73 16.02
N GLY A 36 -6.33 15.73 15.87
CA GLY A 36 -5.44 14.58 16.13
C GLY A 36 -5.58 13.37 15.20
N ARG A 37 -6.71 13.21 14.50
CA ARG A 37 -6.90 12.19 13.46
C ARG A 37 -6.35 12.70 12.13
N ASN A 38 -5.40 11.94 11.58
CA ASN A 38 -4.78 12.26 10.30
C ASN A 38 -4.75 11.01 9.40
N PHE A 39 -5.29 11.14 8.19
CA PHE A 39 -5.32 10.10 7.17
C PHE A 39 -4.22 10.31 6.13
N ASP A 40 -2.99 10.46 6.60
CA ASP A 40 -1.86 10.83 5.75
C ASP A 40 -1.51 9.73 4.74
N TYR A 41 -1.29 10.13 3.50
CA TYR A 41 -0.97 9.21 2.40
C TYR A 41 0.42 8.60 2.50
N ARG A 42 1.29 9.17 3.35
CA ARG A 42 2.63 8.61 3.62
C ARG A 42 2.59 7.34 4.46
N TYR A 43 1.42 6.94 4.98
CA TYR A 43 1.27 5.69 5.72
C TYR A 43 0.84 4.52 4.83
N ALA A 44 1.12 3.31 5.31
CA ALA A 44 0.73 2.07 4.66
C ALA A 44 -0.67 1.63 5.09
N TRP A 45 -1.62 1.71 4.16
CA TRP A 45 -3.01 1.35 4.36
C TRP A 45 -3.29 -0.05 3.83
N ILE A 46 -3.93 -0.92 4.65
CA ILE A 46 -4.26 -2.30 4.22
C ILE A 46 -5.08 -2.31 2.93
N ARG A 47 -6.05 -1.40 2.80
CA ARG A 47 -6.87 -1.25 1.59
C ARG A 47 -6.01 -1.03 0.33
N ASP A 48 -5.03 -0.15 0.43
CA ASP A 48 -4.17 0.25 -0.68
C ASP A 48 -3.23 -0.91 -1.09
N GLN A 49 -2.77 -1.72 -0.12
CA GLN A 49 -2.09 -2.99 -0.41
C GLN A 49 -2.99 -3.95 -1.20
N CYS A 50 -4.25 -4.11 -0.80
CA CYS A 50 -5.20 -5.00 -1.46
C CYS A 50 -5.43 -4.60 -2.92
N PHE A 51 -5.67 -3.31 -3.18
CA PHE A 51 -5.88 -2.83 -4.55
C PHE A 51 -4.64 -2.97 -5.42
N ALA A 52 -3.44 -2.66 -4.91
CA ALA A 52 -2.20 -2.87 -5.63
C ALA A 52 -1.98 -4.36 -5.96
N GLY A 53 -2.20 -5.25 -4.98
CA GLY A 53 -2.12 -6.70 -5.18
C GLY A 53 -3.09 -7.21 -6.24
N GLN A 54 -4.36 -6.79 -6.17
CA GLN A 54 -5.39 -7.16 -7.15
C GLN A 54 -5.05 -6.68 -8.57
N ALA A 55 -4.60 -5.43 -8.71
CA ALA A 55 -4.20 -4.87 -10.00
C ALA A 55 -3.03 -5.64 -10.62
N VAL A 56 -2.02 -5.99 -9.82
CA VAL A 56 -0.86 -6.79 -10.27
C VAL A 56 -1.29 -8.20 -10.66
N ALA A 57 -2.14 -8.85 -9.86
CA ALA A 57 -2.66 -10.18 -10.14
C ALA A 57 -3.46 -10.22 -11.46
N ALA A 58 -4.34 -9.25 -11.67
CA ALA A 58 -5.18 -9.18 -12.87
C ALA A 58 -4.37 -8.95 -14.16
N HIS A 59 -3.28 -8.19 -14.09
CA HIS A 59 -2.43 -7.88 -15.24
C HIS A 59 -1.28 -8.88 -15.46
N GLY A 60 -1.11 -9.88 -14.60
CA GLY A 60 0.03 -10.81 -14.66
C GLY A 60 1.38 -10.11 -14.44
N GLY A 61 1.38 -9.01 -13.66
CA GLY A 61 2.60 -8.28 -13.32
C GLY A 61 3.54 -9.10 -12.42
N PRO A 62 4.79 -8.68 -12.22
CA PRO A 62 5.74 -9.46 -11.45
C PRO A 62 5.20 -9.83 -10.05
N PRO A 63 5.46 -11.07 -9.59
CA PRO A 63 4.83 -11.60 -8.39
C PRO A 63 5.29 -10.90 -7.11
N GLU A 64 6.37 -10.11 -7.15
CA GLU A 64 6.97 -9.54 -5.94
C GLU A 64 6.14 -8.43 -5.31
N LEU A 65 5.47 -7.60 -6.12
CA LEU A 65 4.52 -6.64 -5.57
C LEU A 65 3.31 -7.33 -4.95
N LEU A 66 2.77 -8.36 -5.60
CA LEU A 66 1.67 -9.14 -5.06
C LEU A 66 2.07 -9.83 -3.74
N ARG A 67 3.24 -10.47 -3.71
CA ARG A 67 3.78 -11.13 -2.51
C ARG A 67 4.03 -10.12 -1.39
N SER A 68 4.58 -8.95 -1.70
CA SER A 68 4.82 -7.89 -0.71
C SER A 68 3.50 -7.37 -0.13
N ALA A 69 2.50 -7.10 -0.98
CA ALA A 69 1.19 -6.64 -0.56
C ALA A 69 0.48 -7.66 0.35
N ALA A 70 0.44 -8.93 -0.08
CA ALA A 70 -0.16 -10.01 0.70
C ALA A 70 0.59 -10.24 2.03
N GLY A 71 1.93 -10.32 1.97
CA GLY A 71 2.78 -10.53 3.14
C GLY A 71 2.62 -9.42 4.18
N PHE A 72 2.59 -8.15 3.75
CA PHE A 72 2.37 -7.02 4.65
C PHE A 72 0.97 -7.08 5.30
N ALA A 73 -0.08 -7.30 4.50
CA ALA A 73 -1.46 -7.36 5.01
C ALA A 73 -1.63 -8.50 6.02
N THR A 74 -1.12 -9.70 5.71
CA THR A 74 -1.11 -10.83 6.64
C THR A 74 -0.34 -10.49 7.90
N ALA A 75 0.89 -9.96 7.80
CA ALA A 75 1.69 -9.62 8.97
C ALA A 75 1.00 -8.59 9.89
N ARG A 76 0.27 -7.61 9.34
CA ARG A 76 -0.51 -6.66 10.14
C ARG A 76 -1.71 -7.31 10.83
N ILE A 77 -2.50 -8.11 10.10
CA ILE A 77 -3.63 -8.85 10.69
C ILE A 77 -3.15 -9.77 11.81
N LEU A 78 -2.04 -10.48 11.61
CA LEU A 78 -1.46 -11.35 12.63
C LEU A 78 -0.99 -10.57 13.87
N ALA A 79 -0.36 -9.42 13.68
CA ALA A 79 0.13 -8.58 14.77
C ALA A 79 -1.02 -7.96 15.60
N ASP A 80 -2.11 -7.54 14.94
CA ASP A 80 -3.23 -6.85 15.60
C ASP A 80 -4.40 -7.77 15.96
N ARG A 81 -4.26 -9.11 15.86
CA ARG A 81 -5.36 -10.07 16.13
C ARG A 81 -6.11 -9.86 17.45
N GLY A 82 -5.43 -9.40 18.50
CA GLY A 82 -6.05 -9.16 19.81
C GLY A 82 -6.81 -7.82 19.92
N ARG A 83 -6.78 -7.00 18.87
CA ARG A 83 -7.37 -5.66 18.82
C ARG A 83 -8.48 -5.55 17.76
N LEU A 84 -8.66 -6.61 16.96
CA LEU A 84 -9.71 -6.76 15.94
C LEU A 84 -10.86 -7.60 16.51
#